data_AF-A0A7M3W2U0-F1
#
_entry.id   AF-A0A7M3W2U0-F1
#
_cell.length_a   1.000
_cell.length_b   1.000
_cell.length_c   1.000
_cell.angle_alpha   90.00
_cell.angle_beta   90.00
_cell.angle_gamma   90.00
#
_symmetry.space_group_name_H-M   'P 1'
#
loop_
_entity.id
_entity.type
_entity.pdbx_description
1 polymer ?
#
loop_
_entity_poly.entity_id
_entity_poly.type
_entity_poly.pdbx_seq_one_letter_code
_entity_poly.pdbx_strand_id
1 'polypeptide(L)' 'IMKSNVWLRLVWKDYQLRWDPADYGGIGVLRLPPDKVWKPDIVLFNNADGNYEVRYKSNVLIYPYGEVLWVPPAIYQ' A
#
# COMPACT_ATOMS: atom_id res chain seq x y z
N ILE A 1 -22.41 13.00 9.93
CA ILE A 1 -21.51 11.83 9.93
C ILE A 1 -21.71 11.14 8.58
N MET A 2 -20.70 11.17 7.72
CA MET A 2 -20.77 10.64 6.35
C MET A 2 -20.00 9.34 6.32
N LYS A 3 -20.69 8.23 6.08
CA LYS A 3 -20.04 6.92 5.94
C LYS A 3 -19.69 6.65 4.49
N SER A 4 -18.43 6.38 4.21
CA SER A 4 -17.96 6.06 2.86
C SER A 4 -17.06 4.83 2.87
N ASN A 5 -17.28 3.93 1.91
CA ASN A 5 -16.43 2.78 1.65
C ASN A 5 -15.58 3.09 0.42
N VAL A 6 -14.26 3.16 0.61
CA VAL A 6 -13.32 3.55 -0.45
C VAL A 6 -12.15 2.60 -0.53
N TRP A 7 -11.55 2.52 -1.71
CA TRP A 7 -10.30 1.81 -1.95
C TRP A 7 -9.20 2.86 -2.11
N LEU A 8 -8.27 2.90 -1.15
CA LEU A 8 -7.20 3.89 -1.18
C LEU A 8 -6.12 3.42 -2.13
N ARG A 9 -5.94 4.08 -3.28
CA ARG A 9 -4.86 3.75 -4.20
C ARG A 9 -3.61 4.55 -3.83
N LEU A 10 -2.65 3.89 -3.19
CA LEU A 10 -1.36 4.46 -2.80
C LEU A 10 -0.27 3.93 -3.72
N VAL A 11 0.50 4.84 -4.31
CA VAL A 11 1.62 4.51 -5.20
C VAL A 11 2.83 5.34 -4.78
N TRP A 12 3.95 4.68 -4.58
CA TRP A 12 5.24 5.34 -4.31
C TRP A 12 6.38 4.59 -4.98
N LYS A 13 7.56 5.21 -5.02
CA LYS A 13 8.80 4.57 -5.48
C LYS A 13 9.76 4.41 -4.31
N ASP A 14 10.25 3.18 -4.13
CA ASP A 14 11.28 2.82 -3.19
C ASP A 14 12.52 2.31 -3.96
N TYR A 15 13.66 2.98 -3.79
CA TYR A 15 14.88 2.63 -4.50
C TYR A 15 15.55 1.36 -3.94
N GLN A 16 15.25 0.98 -2.70
CA GLN A 16 15.80 -0.23 -2.07
C GLN A 16 15.09 -1.50 -2.54
N LEU A 17 13.89 -1.37 -3.11
CA LEU A 17 13.07 -2.49 -3.60
C LEU A 17 13.21 -2.71 -5.11
N ARG A 18 14.37 -2.36 -5.69
CA ARG A 18 14.67 -2.56 -7.11
C ARG A 18 15.44 -3.85 -7.33
N TRP A 19 15.12 -4.56 -8.40
CA TRP A 19 15.88 -5.74 -8.85
C TRP A 19 15.84 -5.85 -10.37
N ASP A 20 16.81 -6.57 -10.93
CA ASP A 20 16.75 -7.01 -12.34
C ASP A 20 16.00 -8.34 -12.40
N PRO A 21 14.86 -8.45 -13.10
CA PRO A 21 14.14 -9.71 -13.26
C PRO A 21 15.01 -10.86 -13.81
N ALA A 22 16.04 -10.57 -14.61
CA ALA A 22 16.93 -11.58 -15.17
C ALA A 22 17.70 -12.37 -14.09
N ASP A 23 18.06 -11.72 -12.99
CA ASP A 23 18.78 -12.34 -11.87
C ASP A 23 17.89 -13.25 -11.00
N TYR A 24 16.57 -13.12 -11.13
CA TYR A 24 15.57 -13.78 -10.28
C TYR A 24 14.55 -14.59 -11.09
N GLY A 25 14.94 -15.17 -12.23
CA GLY A 25 14.08 -16.07 -13.00
C GLY A 25 12.86 -15.40 -13.64
N GLY A 26 12.95 -14.10 -13.94
CA GLY A 26 11.90 -13.33 -14.60
C GLY A 26 10.79 -12.83 -13.67
N ILE A 27 11.03 -12.75 -12.35
CA ILE A 27 10.03 -12.22 -11.40
C ILE A 27 9.73 -10.76 -11.73
N GLY A 28 8.55 -10.51 -12.29
CA GLY A 28 8.06 -9.17 -12.66
C GLY A 28 7.21 -8.49 -11.60
N VAL A 29 6.84 -9.18 -10.52
CA VAL A 29 6.07 -8.61 -9.40
C VAL A 29 6.26 -9.42 -8.12
N LEU A 30 6.37 -8.74 -6.99
CA LEU A 30 6.37 -9.34 -5.66
C LEU A 30 5.12 -8.91 -4.89
N ARG A 31 4.57 -9.83 -4.09
CA ARG A 31 3.45 -9.56 -3.18
C ARG A 31 3.91 -9.79 -1.75
N LEU A 32 3.96 -8.73 -0.96
CA LEU A 32 4.43 -8.79 0.42
C LEU A 32 3.38 -8.21 1.39
N PRO A 33 3.35 -8.70 2.64
CA PRO A 33 2.63 -8.02 3.71
C PRO A 33 3.13 -6.57 3.89
N PRO A 34 2.25 -5.58 4.12
CA PRO A 34 2.62 -4.16 4.21
C PRO A 34 3.47 -3.81 5.44
N ASP A 35 3.58 -4.71 6.43
CA ASP A 35 4.47 -4.60 7.59
C ASP A 35 5.94 -4.92 7.28
N LYS A 36 6.22 -5.51 6.11
CA LYS A 36 7.57 -5.84 5.64
C LYS A 36 8.21 -4.77 4.79
N VAL A 37 7.46 -3.73 4.45
CA VAL A 37 7.93 -2.61 3.63
C VAL A 37 7.67 -1.31 4.35
N TRP A 38 8.48 -0.29 4.03
CA TRP A 38 8.10 1.07 4.38
C TRP A 38 6.81 1.43 3.66
N LYS A 39 5.91 2.13 4.36
CA LYS A 39 4.64 2.64 3.83
C LYS A 39 4.45 4.08 4.30
N PRO A 40 3.83 4.94 3.48
CA PRO A 40 3.48 6.29 3.91
C PRO A 40 2.36 6.24 4.95
N ASP A 41 2.50 6.99 6.03
CA ASP A 41 1.47 7.16 7.05
C ASP A 41 0.49 8.27 6.61
N ILE A 42 -0.55 7.89 5.88
CA ILE A 42 -1.59 8.80 5.36
C ILE A 42 -2.88 8.61 6.16
N VAL A 43 -3.42 9.71 6.68
CA VAL A 43 -4.63 9.71 7.53
C VAL A 43 -5.65 10.74 7.04
N LEU A 44 -6.95 10.41 7.19
CA LEU A 44 -8.04 11.36 6.94
C LEU A 44 -8.31 12.18 8.21
N PHE A 45 -7.77 13.41 8.30
CA PHE A 45 -7.91 14.25 9.49
C PHE A 45 -9.35 14.49 9.95
N ASN A 46 -10.29 14.64 9.02
CA ASN A 46 -11.70 14.93 9.31
C ASN A 46 -12.56 13.66 9.50
N ASN A 47 -11.97 12.59 10.02
CA ASN A 47 -12.69 11.36 10.36
C ASN A 47 -13.41 11.54 11.70
N ALA A 48 -14.73 11.40 11.73
CA ALA A 48 -15.55 11.62 12.93
C ALA A 48 -15.40 10.50 13.97
N ASP A 49 -14.89 9.32 13.57
CA ASP A 49 -14.72 8.13 14.43
C ASP A 49 -13.38 8.13 15.22
N GLY A 50 -12.45 9.05 14.93
CA GLY A 50 -11.15 9.16 15.61
C GLY A 50 -10.15 8.00 15.36
N ASN A 51 -10.59 6.89 14.76
CA ASN A 51 -9.74 5.78 14.36
C ASN A 51 -9.25 5.95 12.92
N TYR A 52 -7.98 6.34 12.75
CA TYR A 52 -7.39 6.64 11.44
C TYR A 52 -6.74 5.42 10.75
N GLU A 53 -6.65 4.28 11.43
CA GLU A 53 -6.00 3.09 10.87
C GLU A 53 -6.92 2.29 9.93
N VAL A 54 -6.35 1.82 8.82
CA VAL A 54 -7.04 0.94 7.88
C VAL A 54 -7.18 -0.46 8.50
N ARG A 55 -8.42 -0.90 8.74
CA ARG A 55 -8.72 -2.18 9.42
C ARG A 55 -8.26 -3.42 8.65
N TYR A 56 -8.18 -3.34 7.32
CA TYR A 56 -7.74 -4.44 6.48
C TYR A 56 -6.47 -4.07 5.71
N LYS A 57 -5.37 -4.71 6.07
CA LYS A 57 -4.05 -4.48 5.47
C LYS A 57 -3.86 -5.48 4.33
N SER A 58 -4.25 -5.10 3.12
CA SER A 58 -3.98 -5.89 1.91
C SER A 58 -2.47 -5.94 1.62
N ASN A 59 -2.02 -6.97 0.91
CA ASN A 59 -0.63 -7.07 0.46
C ASN A 59 -0.27 -5.91 -0.48
N VAL A 60 0.99 -5.49 -0.43
CA VAL A 60 1.57 -4.56 -1.40
C VAL A 60 2.04 -5.32 -2.63
N LEU A 61 1.93 -4.67 -3.79
CA LEU A 61 2.54 -5.11 -5.04
C LEU A 61 3.80 -4.29 -5.24
N ILE A 62 4.92 -4.95 -5.48
CA ILE A 62 6.21 -4.30 -5.73
C ILE A 62 6.64 -4.71 -7.13
N TYR A 63 7.07 -3.75 -7.93
CA TYR A 63 7.56 -3.95 -9.29
C TYR A 63 9.10 -3.78 -9.36
N PRO A 64 9.79 -4.40 -10.33
CA PRO A 64 11.25 -4.42 -10.42
C PRO A 64 11.91 -3.03 -10.46
N TYR A 65 11.21 -2.05 -11.01
CA TYR A 65 11.66 -0.65 -11.08
C TYR A 65 11.48 0.12 -9.74
N GLY A 66 11.08 -0.57 -8.68
CA GLY A 66 10.92 -0.05 -7.32
C GLY A 66 9.60 0.66 -7.08
N GLU A 67 8.61 0.53 -7.97
CA GLU A 67 7.28 1.05 -7.71
C GLU A 67 6.52 0.10 -6.79
N VAL A 68 5.88 0.67 -5.79
CA VAL A 68 5.05 -0.04 -4.84
C VAL A 68 3.62 0.47 -4.98
N LEU A 69 2.69 -0.47 -5.16
CA LEU A 69 1.25 -0.23 -5.22
C LEU A 69 0.60 -0.89 -4.00
N TRP A 70 -0.12 -0.10 -3.22
CA TRP A 70 -0.91 -0.58 -2.10
C TRP A 70 -2.35 -0.10 -2.23
N VAL A 71 -3.30 -1.04 -2.18
CA VAL A 71 -4.73 -0.74 -2.30
C VAL A 71 -5.50 -1.37 -1.14
N PRO A 72 -5.46 -0.77 0.06
CA PRO A 72 -6.24 -1.25 1.18
C PRO A 72 -7.68 -0.67 1.14
N PRO A 73 -8.70 -1.45 1.52
CA PRO A 73 -10.06 -0.94 1.67
C PRO A 73 -10.19 -0.18 2.99
N ALA A 74 -10.79 1.00 2.95
CA ALA A 74 -11.00 1.86 4.11
C ALA A 74 -12.49 2.25 4.23
N ILE A 75 -12.96 2.30 5.47
CA ILE A 75 -14.30 2.81 5.81
C ILE A 75 -14.09 4.05 6.67
N TYR A 76 -14.52 5.19 6.16
CA TYR A 76 -14.50 6.47 6.88
C TYR A 76 -15.90 6.82 7.39
N GLN A 77 -15.99 7.54 8.51
CA GLN A 77 -17.27 7.96 9.12
C GLN A 77 -17.29 9.46 9.44
#